data_AF-A0AAW1CKE4-F1
#
_entry.id   AF-A0AAW1CKE4-F1
#
_cell.length_a   1.000
_cell.length_b   1.000
_cell.length_c   1.000
_cell.angle_alpha   90.00
_cell.angle_beta   90.00
_cell.angle_gamma   90.00
#
_symmetry.space_group_name_H-M   'P 1'
#
loop_
_entity.id
_entity.type
_entity.pdbx_description
1 polymer ?
#
loop_
_entity_poly.entity_id
_entity_poly.type
_entity_poly.pdbx_seq_one_letter_code
_entity_poly.pdbx_strand_id
1 'polypeptide(L)'
;MNTGELDIESVGQITRWNGQDKIGCWGDTDCDEITGSDGTIFPAKATKQGKTLYIYNHAMCRRIALHFNKTTMSKDGLPVQEYNVARNLFDFTNNNTDNKCYQYKGSYPQTGVFNTGPCQNDKPIYVSFPHFWLGDKQLQESIIGVNADENKHKSYFSNS
;
A
#
# COMPACT_ATOMS: atom_id res chain seq x y z
N MET A 1 8.32 -1.34 16.68
CA MET A 1 8.84 -0.40 15.66
C MET A 1 10.31 -0.13 15.99
N ASN A 2 11.17 -0.11 14.98
CA ASN A 2 12.59 0.14 15.14
C ASN A 2 12.85 1.65 15.31
N THR A 3 13.63 2.01 16.33
CA THR A 3 13.98 3.40 16.66
C THR A 3 15.13 3.96 15.82
N GLY A 4 15.89 3.09 15.14
CA GLY A 4 17.12 3.46 14.43
C GLY A 4 18.39 3.44 15.29
N GLU A 5 18.30 3.15 16.60
CA GLU A 5 19.45 3.15 17.52
C GLU A 5 20.54 2.14 17.11
N LEU A 6 20.11 0.94 16.69
CA LEU A 6 21.04 -0.12 16.26
C LEU A 6 21.41 0.01 14.78
N ASP A 7 20.47 0.45 13.96
CA ASP A 7 20.64 0.64 12.52
C ASP A 7 19.68 1.72 12.01
N ILE A 8 20.23 2.87 11.62
CA ILE A 8 19.48 4.00 11.09
C ILE A 8 18.77 3.67 9.77
N GLU A 9 19.22 2.66 9.03
CA GLU A 9 18.58 2.18 7.81
C GLU A 9 17.27 1.43 8.09
N SER A 10 16.98 1.11 9.35
CA SER A 10 15.78 0.42 9.79
C SER A 10 14.76 1.33 10.50
N VAL A 11 15.08 2.62 10.66
CA VAL A 11 14.24 3.57 11.42
C VAL A 11 12.79 3.58 10.89
N GLY A 12 11.83 3.59 11.83
CA GLY A 12 10.40 3.62 11.50
C GLY A 12 9.82 2.29 11.04
N GLN A 13 10.64 1.25 10.80
CA GLN A 13 10.13 -0.04 10.38
C GLN A 13 9.36 -0.74 11.50
N ILE A 14 8.14 -1.15 11.18
CA ILE A 14 7.32 -2.03 11.97
C ILE A 14 7.79 -3.45 11.71
N THR A 15 8.32 -4.10 12.75
CA THR A 15 8.74 -5.50 12.72
C THR A 15 7.78 -6.42 13.45
N ARG A 16 6.92 -5.86 14.32
CA ARG A 16 5.83 -6.54 15.03
C ARG A 16 4.64 -5.61 15.20
N TRP A 17 3.44 -6.18 15.11
CA TRP A 17 2.17 -5.55 15.44
C TRP A 17 1.39 -6.47 16.38
N ASN A 18 0.94 -5.95 17.53
CA ASN A 18 0.29 -6.74 18.59
C ASN A 18 1.06 -8.04 18.96
N GLY A 19 2.40 -7.96 18.95
CA GLY A 19 3.28 -9.09 19.26
C GLY A 19 3.53 -10.07 18.10
N GLN A 20 2.80 -9.95 16.99
CA GLN A 20 2.95 -10.80 15.80
C GLN A 20 3.90 -10.15 14.79
N ASP A 21 4.73 -10.94 14.11
CA ASP A 21 5.61 -10.50 13.02
C ASP A 21 5.02 -10.73 11.62
N LYS A 22 3.78 -11.22 11.55
CA LYS A 22 3.00 -11.45 10.33
C LYS A 22 1.54 -11.07 10.53
N ILE A 23 0.83 -10.80 9.44
CA ILE A 23 -0.62 -10.54 9.42
C ILE A 23 -1.40 -11.82 9.78
N GLY A 24 -1.04 -12.94 9.15
CA GLY A 24 -1.60 -14.27 9.40
C GLY A 24 -2.96 -14.53 8.75
N CYS A 25 -3.38 -13.68 7.81
CA CYS A 25 -4.69 -13.78 7.14
C CYS A 25 -4.59 -14.39 5.73
N TRP A 26 -3.38 -14.53 5.19
CA TRP A 26 -3.11 -14.93 3.80
C TRP A 26 -2.34 -16.24 3.70
N GLY A 27 -2.49 -17.13 4.68
CA GLY A 27 -1.95 -18.49 4.64
C GLY A 27 -0.44 -18.59 4.87
N ASP A 28 0.15 -17.65 5.62
CA ASP A 28 1.58 -17.57 5.91
C ASP A 28 2.45 -17.31 4.67
N THR A 29 1.93 -16.50 3.76
CA THR A 29 2.59 -16.14 2.49
C THR A 29 3.30 -14.78 2.57
N ASP A 30 3.94 -14.35 1.49
CA ASP A 30 4.55 -13.01 1.39
C ASP A 30 3.52 -11.88 1.58
N CYS A 31 2.23 -12.15 1.36
CA CYS A 31 1.13 -11.22 1.61
C CYS A 31 0.90 -10.96 3.11
N ASP A 32 1.43 -11.83 3.99
CA ASP A 32 1.37 -11.67 5.44
C ASP A 32 2.53 -10.84 6.01
N GLU A 33 3.44 -10.32 5.17
CA GLU A 33 4.57 -9.50 5.62
C GLU A 33 4.10 -8.12 6.15
N ILE A 34 4.56 -7.75 7.35
CA ILE A 34 4.28 -6.43 7.97
C ILE A 34 5.46 -5.47 7.90
N THR A 35 6.64 -5.92 7.46
CA THR A 35 7.86 -5.11 7.46
C THR A 35 7.71 -3.89 6.55
N GLY A 36 7.59 -2.72 7.16
CA GLY A 36 7.42 -1.44 6.49
C GLY A 36 7.23 -0.31 7.50
N SER A 37 7.23 0.93 7.04
CA SER A 37 6.90 2.09 7.87
C SER A 37 5.40 2.14 8.19
N ASP A 38 4.99 2.96 9.16
CA ASP A 38 3.58 3.38 9.31
C ASP A 38 3.19 4.50 8.32
N GLY A 39 4.16 4.99 7.53
CA GLY A 39 3.99 6.07 6.56
C GLY A 39 4.43 7.45 7.06
N THR A 40 4.85 7.57 8.32
CA THR A 40 5.27 8.85 8.92
C THR A 40 6.76 9.14 8.74
N ILE A 41 7.60 8.09 8.77
CA ILE A 41 9.05 8.22 8.65
C ILE A 41 9.65 7.07 7.84
N PHE A 42 10.67 7.37 7.04
CA PHE A 42 11.40 6.37 6.27
C PHE A 42 12.90 6.59 6.39
N PRO A 43 13.73 5.55 6.19
CA PRO A 43 15.19 5.70 6.15
C PRO A 43 15.63 6.71 5.08
N ALA A 44 16.45 7.69 5.50
CA ALA A 44 16.87 8.80 4.64
C ALA A 44 17.68 8.33 3.42
N LYS A 45 18.57 7.34 3.59
CA LYS A 45 19.37 6.80 2.49
C LYS A 45 18.51 6.07 1.46
N ALA A 46 17.54 5.27 1.89
CA ALA A 46 16.61 4.61 0.99
C ALA A 46 15.80 5.61 0.15
N THR A 47 15.31 6.67 0.80
CA THR A 47 14.57 7.77 0.16
C THR A 47 15.46 8.51 -0.86
N LYS A 48 16.69 8.89 -0.48
CA LYS A 48 17.65 9.58 -1.36
C LYS A 48 18.06 8.74 -2.58
N GLN A 49 18.06 7.42 -2.44
CA GLN A 49 18.40 6.49 -3.53
C GLN A 49 17.20 6.16 -4.43
N GLY A 50 16.00 6.70 -4.16
CA GLY A 50 14.80 6.37 -4.93
C GLY A 50 14.38 4.91 -4.79
N LYS A 51 14.77 4.22 -3.71
CA LYS A 51 14.39 2.82 -3.47
C LYS A 51 12.89 2.72 -3.22
N THR A 52 12.27 1.62 -3.63
CA THR A 52 10.90 1.28 -3.23
C THR A 52 10.79 1.30 -1.71
N LEU A 53 9.83 2.06 -1.20
CA LEU A 53 9.51 2.12 0.21
C LEU A 53 8.26 1.29 0.47
N TYR A 54 8.08 0.83 1.70
CA TYR A 54 6.91 0.06 2.08
C TYR A 54 6.23 0.68 3.29
N ILE A 55 4.90 0.74 3.24
CA ILE A 55 4.04 1.09 4.37
C ILE A 55 3.25 -0.15 4.77
N TYR A 56 3.15 -0.42 6.06
CA TYR A 56 2.14 -1.32 6.60
C TYR A 56 0.87 -0.53 6.93
N ASN A 57 -0.22 -0.79 6.20
CA ASN A 57 -1.50 -0.14 6.47
C ASN A 57 -2.36 -1.06 7.34
N HIS A 58 -2.55 -0.68 8.60
CA HIS A 58 -3.32 -1.47 9.57
C HIS A 58 -4.79 -1.66 9.16
N ALA A 59 -5.44 -0.64 8.59
CA ALA A 59 -6.85 -0.74 8.20
C ALA A 59 -7.06 -1.75 7.05
N MET A 60 -6.08 -1.85 6.16
CA MET A 60 -6.09 -2.81 5.06
C MET A 60 -5.43 -4.14 5.40
N CYS A 61 -4.73 -4.23 6.55
CA CYS A 61 -3.94 -5.39 6.94
C CYS A 61 -3.01 -5.90 5.83
N ARG A 62 -2.31 -4.97 5.17
CA ARG A 62 -1.36 -5.31 4.11
C ARG A 62 -0.23 -4.31 4.03
N ARG A 63 0.89 -4.79 3.50
CA ARG A 63 1.97 -3.92 3.05
C ARG A 63 1.64 -3.30 1.70
N ILE A 64 2.01 -2.03 1.54
CA ILE A 64 1.79 -1.20 0.36
C ILE A 64 3.16 -0.73 -0.13
N ALA A 65 3.47 -1.04 -1.38
CA ALA A 65 4.67 -0.55 -2.04
C ALA A 65 4.48 0.89 -2.53
N LEU A 66 5.47 1.72 -2.29
CA LEU A 66 5.59 3.08 -2.77
C LEU A 66 6.77 3.17 -3.73
N HIS A 67 6.51 3.63 -4.95
CA HIS A 67 7.54 3.78 -5.97
C HIS A 67 7.92 5.23 -6.16
N PHE A 68 9.22 5.48 -6.28
CA PHE A 68 9.75 6.79 -6.58
C PHE A 68 9.11 7.33 -7.86
N ASN A 69 8.60 8.55 -7.80
CA ASN A 69 8.04 9.25 -8.96
C ASN A 69 9.00 10.33 -9.46
N LYS A 70 9.33 11.29 -8.61
CA LYS A 70 10.15 12.45 -8.96
C LYS A 70 10.67 13.17 -7.73
N THR A 71 11.70 13.99 -7.92
CA THR A 71 12.06 15.05 -6.97
C THR A 71 11.21 16.29 -7.26
N THR A 72 10.64 16.89 -6.22
CA THR A 72 9.86 18.14 -6.29
C THR A 72 10.29 19.07 -5.14
N MET A 73 9.70 20.26 -5.08
CA MET A 73 9.92 21.20 -3.98
C MET A 73 8.74 21.16 -3.01
N SER A 74 9.03 21.16 -1.71
CA SER A 74 8.03 21.39 -0.66
C SER A 74 7.50 22.82 -0.75
N LYS A 75 6.43 23.11 0.02
CA LYS A 75 5.89 24.47 0.14
C LYS A 75 6.92 25.47 0.67
N ASP A 76 7.87 24.99 1.48
CA ASP A 76 8.94 25.79 2.09
C ASP A 76 10.22 25.84 1.23
N GLY A 77 10.18 25.30 0.01
CA GLY A 77 11.33 25.34 -0.91
C GLY A 77 12.43 24.34 -0.58
N LEU A 78 12.10 23.23 0.09
CA LEU A 78 13.05 22.12 0.31
C LEU A 78 12.86 21.03 -0.75
N PRO A 79 13.94 20.44 -1.29
CA PRO A 79 13.80 19.29 -2.18
C PRO A 79 13.21 18.10 -1.43
N VAL A 80 12.19 17.48 -2.02
CA VAL A 80 11.52 16.29 -1.49
C VAL A 80 11.33 15.26 -2.58
N GLN A 81 11.39 13.99 -2.22
CA GLN A 81 11.10 12.88 -3.11
C GLN A 81 9.61 12.55 -3.03
N GLU A 82 8.92 12.65 -4.17
CA GLU A 82 7.54 12.21 -4.32
C GLU A 82 7.52 10.72 -4.68
N TYR A 83 6.72 9.97 -3.95
CA TYR A 83 6.49 8.54 -4.12
C TYR A 83 5.02 8.29 -4.39
N ASN A 84 4.69 7.49 -5.41
CA ASN A 84 3.32 7.08 -5.68
C ASN A 84 3.05 5.70 -5.10
N VAL A 85 1.83 5.49 -4.61
CA VAL A 85 1.33 4.13 -4.36
C VAL A 85 1.33 3.36 -5.69
N ALA A 86 1.76 2.10 -5.64
CA ALA A 86 1.83 1.25 -6.82
C ALA A 86 0.46 1.15 -7.54
N ARG A 87 0.44 1.38 -8.86
CA ARG A 87 -0.81 1.38 -9.65
C ARG A 87 -1.47 0.00 -9.68
N ASN A 88 -0.66 -1.06 -9.59
CA ASN A 88 -1.10 -2.45 -9.54
C ASN A 88 -1.52 -2.90 -8.12
N LEU A 89 -1.64 -1.99 -7.14
CA LEU A 89 -1.96 -2.38 -5.75
C LEU A 89 -3.22 -3.24 -5.62
N PHE A 90 -4.24 -2.96 -6.44
CA PHE A 90 -5.52 -3.69 -6.49
C PHE A 90 -5.75 -4.40 -7.82
N ASP A 91 -4.67 -4.71 -8.55
CA ASP A 91 -4.71 -5.52 -9.76
C ASP A 91 -4.55 -7.01 -9.42
N PHE A 92 -5.57 -7.82 -9.69
CA PHE A 92 -5.56 -9.27 -9.47
C PHE A 92 -5.54 -10.06 -10.78
N THR A 93 -5.17 -9.41 -11.90
CA THR A 93 -4.94 -10.10 -13.16
C THR A 93 -3.70 -11.00 -13.07
N ASN A 94 -3.64 -12.02 -13.91
CA ASN A 94 -2.55 -13.01 -13.90
C ASN A 94 -1.14 -12.41 -14.13
N ASN A 95 -1.06 -11.18 -14.64
CA ASN A 95 0.21 -10.50 -14.90
C ASN A 95 0.82 -9.86 -13.63
N ASN A 96 0.05 -9.71 -12.55
CA ASN A 96 0.52 -9.10 -11.31
C ASN A 96 0.85 -10.15 -10.24
N THR A 97 2.13 -10.55 -10.17
CA THR A 97 2.58 -11.56 -9.20
C THR A 97 2.56 -11.07 -7.75
N ASP A 98 2.60 -9.76 -7.52
CA ASP A 98 2.66 -9.16 -6.17
C ASP A 98 1.39 -9.45 -5.36
N ASN A 99 0.26 -9.66 -6.05
CA ASN A 99 -1.03 -9.88 -5.41
C ASN A 99 -1.48 -11.35 -5.41
N LYS A 100 -0.64 -12.29 -5.87
CA LYS A 100 -1.01 -13.71 -6.07
C LYS A 100 -1.48 -14.43 -4.79
N CYS A 101 -1.10 -13.94 -3.61
CA CYS A 101 -1.44 -14.57 -2.34
C CYS A 101 -2.64 -13.94 -1.64
N TYR A 102 -3.23 -12.86 -2.18
CA TYR A 102 -4.44 -12.23 -1.64
C TYR A 102 -5.73 -12.94 -2.07
N GLN A 103 -5.67 -14.26 -2.27
CA GLN A 103 -6.87 -15.07 -2.46
C GLN A 103 -7.55 -15.30 -1.11
N TYR A 104 -8.87 -15.22 -1.10
CA TYR A 104 -9.66 -15.55 0.07
C TYR A 104 -10.75 -16.53 -0.31
N LYS A 105 -10.83 -17.66 0.41
CA LYS A 105 -11.76 -18.77 0.10
C LYS A 105 -11.68 -19.23 -1.37
N GLY A 106 -10.47 -19.20 -1.93
CA GLY A 106 -10.17 -19.68 -3.29
C GLY A 106 -10.47 -18.70 -4.42
N SER A 107 -10.81 -17.44 -4.14
CA SER A 107 -11.07 -16.42 -5.16
C SER A 107 -10.35 -15.10 -4.88
N TYR A 108 -10.07 -14.35 -5.94
CA TYR A 108 -9.65 -12.96 -5.85
C TYR A 108 -10.88 -12.04 -5.83
N PRO A 109 -10.76 -10.85 -5.20
CA PRO A 109 -11.71 -9.79 -5.45
C PRO A 109 -11.61 -9.30 -6.91
N GLN A 110 -12.61 -8.55 -7.36
CA GLN A 110 -12.56 -7.87 -8.65
C GLN A 110 -11.38 -6.87 -8.68
N THR A 111 -10.70 -6.77 -9.83
CA THR A 111 -9.61 -5.79 -9.99
C THR A 111 -10.13 -4.37 -9.78
N GLY A 112 -9.44 -3.62 -8.93
CA GLY A 112 -9.85 -2.30 -8.45
C GLY A 112 -10.26 -2.23 -6.99
N VAL A 113 -10.52 -3.38 -6.34
CA VAL A 113 -10.87 -3.43 -4.93
C VAL A 113 -10.07 -4.49 -4.17
N PHE A 114 -9.74 -4.22 -2.92
CA PHE A 114 -9.07 -5.14 -2.01
C PHE A 114 -10.05 -5.61 -0.93
N ASN A 115 -10.12 -6.92 -0.71
CA ASN A 115 -10.96 -7.51 0.34
C ASN A 115 -10.21 -7.49 1.69
N THR A 116 -10.71 -6.71 2.65
CA THR A 116 -10.14 -6.66 4.02
C THR A 116 -10.80 -7.66 4.98
N GLY A 117 -11.87 -8.33 4.55
CA GLY A 117 -12.59 -9.33 5.33
C GLY A 117 -11.71 -10.37 6.03
N PRO A 118 -10.65 -10.91 5.41
CA PRO A 118 -9.80 -11.93 6.03
C PRO A 118 -9.13 -11.48 7.34
N CYS A 119 -8.90 -10.17 7.51
CA CYS A 119 -8.35 -9.62 8.76
C CYS A 119 -9.39 -8.85 9.60
N GLN A 120 -10.62 -8.73 9.12
CA GLN A 120 -11.71 -7.97 9.75
C GLN A 120 -12.84 -8.88 10.25
N ASN A 121 -12.51 -10.11 10.65
CA ASN A 121 -13.48 -11.13 11.10
C ASN A 121 -14.58 -11.39 10.06
N ASP A 122 -14.19 -11.65 8.81
CA ASP A 122 -15.08 -11.98 7.69
C ASP A 122 -16.10 -10.89 7.32
N LYS A 123 -15.95 -9.66 7.83
CA LYS A 123 -16.80 -8.52 7.44
C LYS A 123 -16.59 -8.17 5.96
N PRO A 124 -17.67 -7.87 5.20
CA PRO A 124 -17.59 -7.64 3.76
C PRO A 124 -17.11 -6.21 3.43
N ILE A 125 -15.91 -5.85 3.88
CA ILE A 125 -15.32 -4.52 3.71
C ILE A 125 -14.30 -4.56 2.58
N TYR A 126 -14.52 -3.72 1.57
CA TYR A 126 -13.64 -3.58 0.42
C TYR A 126 -13.04 -2.17 0.38
N VAL A 127 -11.77 -2.09 -0.01
CA VAL A 127 -11.03 -0.83 -0.17
C VAL A 127 -10.69 -0.64 -1.64
N SER A 128 -10.84 0.58 -2.15
CA SER A 128 -10.48 0.95 -3.52
C SER A 128 -9.74 2.28 -3.53
N PHE A 129 -9.16 2.64 -4.68
CA PHE A 129 -8.85 4.05 -4.91
C PHE A 129 -10.16 4.84 -5.10
N PRO A 130 -10.17 6.15 -4.76
CA PRO A 130 -11.36 6.98 -4.91
C PRO A 130 -11.97 6.90 -6.32
N HIS A 131 -13.30 6.85 -6.39
CA HIS A 131 -14.06 6.69 -7.64
C HIS A 131 -13.64 5.46 -8.46
N PHE A 132 -13.14 4.40 -7.80
CA PHE A 132 -12.60 3.20 -8.44
C PHE A 132 -11.56 3.51 -9.53
N TRP A 133 -10.74 4.54 -9.32
CA TRP A 133 -9.60 4.81 -10.19
C TRP A 133 -8.70 3.56 -10.26
N LEU A 134 -8.33 3.14 -11.48
CA LEU A 134 -7.65 1.86 -11.78
C LEU A 134 -8.46 0.58 -11.51
N GLY A 135 -9.74 0.70 -11.16
CA GLY A 135 -10.64 -0.44 -11.06
C GLY A 135 -11.35 -0.76 -12.37
N ASP A 136 -11.88 -1.98 -12.44
CA ASP A 136 -12.66 -2.46 -13.57
C ASP A 136 -13.80 -1.51 -13.93
N LYS A 137 -14.10 -1.43 -15.22
CA LYS A 137 -15.15 -0.56 -15.77
C LYS A 137 -16.50 -0.79 -15.11
N GLN A 138 -16.84 -2.04 -14.79
CA GLN A 138 -18.08 -2.39 -14.10
C GLN A 138 -18.19 -1.72 -12.72
N LEU A 139 -17.09 -1.58 -11.97
CA LEU A 139 -17.10 -0.88 -10.67
C LEU A 139 -17.41 0.60 -10.88
N GLN A 140 -16.80 1.22 -11.89
CA GLN A 140 -17.00 2.64 -12.20
C GLN A 140 -18.42 2.93 -12.71
N GLU A 141 -19.04 2.01 -13.42
CA GLU A 141 -20.39 2.15 -13.98
C GLU A 141 -21.50 1.72 -13.00
N SER A 142 -21.16 0.98 -11.93
CA SER A 142 -22.15 0.46 -10.98
C SER A 142 -22.76 1.53 -10.06
N ILE A 143 -22.16 2.71 -9.96
CA ILE A 143 -22.59 3.79 -9.06
C ILE A 143 -22.67 5.12 -9.82
N ILE A 144 -23.83 5.78 -9.76
CA ILE A 144 -24.03 7.11 -10.33
C ILE A 144 -23.16 8.13 -9.58
N GLY A 145 -22.46 8.99 -10.33
CA GLY A 145 -21.60 10.05 -9.78
C GLY A 145 -20.13 9.65 -9.61
N VAL A 146 -19.78 8.40 -9.93
CA VAL A 146 -18.38 7.97 -10.03
C VAL A 146 -17.74 8.58 -11.30
N ASN A 147 -16.50 9.05 -11.17
CA ASN A 147 -15.75 9.73 -12.23
C ASN A 147 -14.26 9.61 -11.90
N ALA A 148 -13.60 8.56 -12.40
CA ALA A 148 -12.20 8.32 -12.10
C ALA A 148 -11.29 9.37 -12.76
N ASP A 149 -10.45 10.03 -11.96
CA ASP A 149 -9.49 11.04 -12.41
C ASP A 149 -8.16 10.82 -11.69
N GLU A 150 -7.11 10.53 -12.44
CA GLU A 150 -5.78 10.27 -11.88
C GLU A 150 -5.23 11.43 -11.06
N ASN A 151 -5.44 12.67 -11.49
CA ASN A 151 -4.89 13.84 -10.81
C ASN A 151 -5.57 14.08 -9.45
N LYS A 152 -6.79 13.55 -9.27
CA LYS A 152 -7.57 13.70 -8.04
C LYS A 152 -7.50 12.46 -7.15
N HIS A 153 -7.35 11.27 -7.74
CA HIS A 153 -7.58 10.00 -7.04
C HIS A 153 -6.33 9.15 -6.88
N LYS A 154 -5.18 9.57 -7.42
CA LYS A 154 -3.90 8.95 -7.06
C LYS A 154 -3.50 9.28 -5.63
N SER A 155 -2.83 8.34 -4.99
CA SER A 155 -2.22 8.51 -3.67
C SER A 155 -0.71 8.67 -3.80
N TYR A 156 -0.15 9.68 -3.15
CA TYR A 156 1.29 9.96 -3.15
C TYR A 156 1.77 10.38 -1.76
N PHE A 157 3.07 10.21 -1.53
CA PHE A 157 3.79 10.59 -0.33
C PHE A 157 4.96 11.49 -0.72
N SER A 158 5.19 12.55 0.04
CA SER A 158 6.36 13.41 -0.15
C SER A 158 7.28 13.27 1.06
N ASN A 159 8.51 12.82 0.83
CA ASN A 159 9.48 12.61 1.89
C ASN A 159 10.77 13.40 1.62
N SER A 160 11.29 14.08 2.64
CA SER A 160 12.49 14.95 2.60
C SER A 160 13.76 14.23 3.03
#